data_AF-A0A3R9DXC8-F1
#
_entry.id   AF-A0A3R9DXC8-F1
#
_cell.length_a   1.000
_cell.length_b   1.000
_cell.length_c   1.000
_cell.angle_alpha   90.00
_cell.angle_beta   90.00
_cell.angle_gamma   90.00
#
_symmetry.space_group_name_H-M   'P 1'
#
loop_
_entity.id
_entity.type
_entity.pdbx_description
1 polymer ?
#
loop_
_entity_poly.entity_id
_entity_poly.type
_entity_poly.pdbx_seq_one_letter_code
_entity_poly.pdbx_strand_id
1 'polypeptide(L)'
;MRRVSAGRRAGWLLRTNRVLGARPRYRRLTAFAADFDADGVTPSVSVSTLSRWENRVTTVPGAAVRRYERMLDLRPGLLVAVNDTVARYLTPPTQAVPPWARHRRPNPGAPLDELVDLAVTEAVLGSEEWDRLTELLAVRPQLVLSPASTWQRLSERLLTEMCIADGVSWMRRAEAFHRLIVHPVGQRAAMTTAAAAAADTSAQSLIGTLGVFSASAHPDASSSVVRHLTDPLTDRTFYGALLTSVKKLRFGHFDDRQTASLLPILCALVAAGGGERTSLAARLLQLLPRELQAKVPSRVWAAAMAALWPAAAPVSERLAAETLEAIEEPPPDPLLAVFIGEMLDDPVFDVRLCTMFLLYATPYRAPLAHALARELAGTLRRRGHPDRVQRLLDALRILGGAEERRLIEAMVLADHLGIAVRDSAAYALGHVGGVSPDDFYRRAFARYAENARHDDSARSASVLDRLVYCMGIGDRRALLGEVVARPELPARVRTAATWWAGLPAYIRESAAR
;
A
#
# COMPACT_ATOMS: atom_id res chain seq x y z
N MET A 1 -5.80 21.93 -3.08
CA MET A 1 -4.98 21.81 -1.85
C MET A 1 -3.53 21.53 -2.25
N ARG A 2 -2.55 22.31 -1.76
CA ARG A 2 -1.12 22.08 -2.06
C ARG A 2 -0.68 20.82 -1.31
N ARG A 3 -0.27 19.76 -2.02
CA ARG A 3 0.14 18.49 -1.42
C ARG A 3 1.29 18.67 -0.43
N VAL A 4 1.21 17.97 0.70
CA VAL A 4 2.30 17.93 1.67
C VAL A 4 3.46 17.09 1.10
N SER A 5 4.63 17.71 0.95
CA SER A 5 5.84 17.08 0.43
C SER A 5 6.32 15.89 1.27
N ALA A 6 7.08 14.97 0.67
CA ALA A 6 7.68 13.81 1.35
C ALA A 6 8.44 14.19 2.63
N GLY A 7 9.36 15.16 2.54
CA GLY A 7 10.14 15.54 3.71
C GLY A 7 9.28 16.14 4.84
N ARG A 8 8.21 16.89 4.53
CA ARG A 8 7.32 17.46 5.56
C ARG A 8 6.51 16.35 6.24
N ARG A 9 6.13 15.29 5.52
CA ARG A 9 5.52 14.08 6.11
C ARG A 9 6.48 13.35 7.02
N ALA A 10 7.73 13.17 6.60
CA ALA A 10 8.75 12.52 7.41
C ALA A 10 9.04 13.30 8.71
N GLY A 11 9.23 14.61 8.62
CA GLY A 11 9.44 15.46 9.81
C GLY A 11 8.23 15.45 10.76
N TRP A 12 7.01 15.54 10.21
CA TRP A 12 5.78 15.39 10.98
C TRP A 12 5.69 14.02 11.67
N LEU A 13 5.95 12.94 10.95
CA LEU A 13 5.90 11.58 11.49
C LEU A 13 6.81 11.39 12.70
N LEU A 14 8.06 11.88 12.60
CA LEU A 14 9.03 11.82 13.69
C LEU A 14 8.59 12.64 14.90
N ARG A 15 8.20 13.90 14.67
CA ARG A 15 7.73 14.81 15.72
C ARG A 15 6.50 14.26 16.42
N THR A 16 5.51 13.79 15.67
CA THR A 16 4.24 13.27 16.20
C THR A 16 4.49 12.06 17.09
N ASN A 17 5.31 11.10 16.66
CA ASN A 17 5.66 9.95 17.49
C ASN A 17 6.47 10.34 18.74
N ARG A 18 7.34 11.34 18.65
CA ARG A 18 8.10 11.81 19.81
C ARG A 18 7.22 12.51 20.85
N VAL A 19 6.31 13.38 20.39
CA VAL A 19 5.47 14.20 21.29
C VAL A 19 4.32 13.38 21.88
N LEU A 20 3.71 12.50 21.09
CA LEU A 20 2.55 11.70 21.50
C LEU A 20 2.91 10.26 21.90
N GLY A 21 4.18 9.90 21.83
CA GLY A 21 4.63 8.55 22.18
C GLY A 21 4.53 8.25 23.68
N ALA A 22 4.73 6.97 24.02
CA ALA A 22 4.55 6.45 25.39
C ALA A 22 5.52 7.01 26.45
N ARG A 23 6.48 7.87 26.07
CA ARG A 23 7.52 8.40 26.97
C ARG A 23 7.36 9.92 27.12
N PRO A 24 6.60 10.42 28.11
CA PRO A 24 6.29 11.85 28.28
C PRO A 24 7.52 12.76 28.34
N ARG A 25 8.65 12.28 28.89
CA ARG A 25 9.90 13.04 28.94
C ARG A 25 10.38 13.51 27.56
N TYR A 26 10.12 12.73 26.52
CA TYR A 26 10.54 13.03 25.15
C TYR A 26 9.69 14.07 24.44
N ARG A 27 8.57 14.50 25.03
CA ARG A 27 7.85 15.71 24.58
C ARG A 27 8.80 16.91 24.53
N ARG A 28 9.75 16.99 25.47
CA ARG A 28 10.83 17.99 25.47
C ARG A 28 11.96 17.55 24.55
N LEU A 29 12.20 18.33 23.51
CA LEU A 29 13.24 18.03 22.51
C LEU A 29 14.65 17.99 23.12
N THR A 30 14.92 18.79 24.16
CA THR A 30 16.18 18.80 24.89
C THR A 30 16.48 17.46 25.57
N ALA A 31 15.48 16.88 26.24
CA ALA A 31 15.62 15.56 26.86
C ALA A 31 15.81 14.47 25.81
N PHE A 32 15.04 14.51 24.72
CA PHE A 32 15.21 13.56 23.63
C PHE A 32 16.61 13.65 22.99
N ALA A 33 17.15 14.86 22.80
CA ALA A 33 18.50 15.05 22.28
C ALA A 33 19.58 14.47 23.22
N ALA A 34 19.47 14.72 24.52
CA ALA A 34 20.42 14.20 25.51
C ALA A 34 20.49 12.67 25.52
N ASP A 35 19.33 12.01 25.38
CA ASP A 35 19.26 10.55 25.30
C ASP A 35 19.56 9.99 23.89
N PHE A 36 19.57 10.84 22.86
CA PHE A 36 19.86 10.42 21.49
C PHE A 36 21.29 9.89 21.35
N ASP A 37 22.20 10.48 22.12
CA ASP A 37 23.66 10.28 22.09
C ASP A 37 24.14 9.09 22.93
N ALA A 38 23.27 8.52 23.77
CA ALA A 38 23.66 7.61 24.85
C ALA A 38 24.10 6.20 24.41
N ASP A 39 23.96 5.81 23.14
CA ASP A 39 24.26 4.45 22.66
C ASP A 39 25.63 4.28 21.99
N GLY A 40 26.49 5.31 21.94
CA GLY A 40 27.91 5.23 21.50
C GLY A 40 28.15 4.82 20.05
N VAL A 41 27.10 4.40 19.32
CA VAL A 41 27.12 3.89 17.95
C VAL A 41 26.68 4.96 16.94
N THR A 42 25.98 6.00 17.39
CA THR A 42 25.48 7.09 16.55
C THR A 42 26.18 8.38 16.94
N PRO A 43 26.62 9.22 15.98
CA PRO A 43 27.23 10.51 16.30
C PRO A 43 26.28 11.36 17.16
N SER A 44 26.85 12.18 18.05
CA SER A 44 26.07 13.10 18.87
C SER A 44 25.20 14.03 18.00
N VAL A 45 23.93 14.21 18.37
CA VAL A 45 22.95 15.02 17.64
C VAL A 45 22.42 16.15 18.52
N SER A 46 22.71 17.39 18.11
CA SER A 46 22.20 18.57 18.80
C SER A 46 20.67 18.72 18.70
N VAL A 47 20.07 19.43 19.67
CA VAL A 47 18.65 19.86 19.64
C VAL A 47 18.31 20.59 18.32
N SER A 48 19.22 21.42 17.83
CA SER A 48 19.05 22.16 16.56
C SER A 48 18.94 21.21 15.38
N THR A 49 19.76 20.15 15.34
CA THR A 49 19.71 19.13 14.29
C THR A 49 18.37 18.39 14.29
N LEU A 50 17.90 17.93 15.47
CA LEU A 50 16.60 17.26 15.58
C LEU A 50 15.44 18.18 15.17
N SER A 51 15.47 19.45 15.61
CA SER A 51 14.47 20.45 15.20
C SER A 51 14.45 20.66 13.69
N ARG A 52 15.63 20.71 13.05
CA ARG A 52 15.75 20.81 11.59
C ARG A 52 15.22 19.58 10.87
N TRP A 53 15.38 18.38 11.42
CA TRP A 53 14.78 17.16 10.88
C TRP A 53 13.26 17.19 10.98
N GLU A 54 12.72 17.48 12.16
CA GLU A 54 11.27 17.49 12.43
C GLU A 54 10.52 18.59 11.67
N ASN A 55 11.18 19.73 11.40
CA ASN A 55 10.61 20.84 10.63
C ASN A 55 10.97 20.79 9.14
N ARG A 56 11.60 19.72 8.65
CA ARG A 56 12.02 19.55 7.25
C ARG A 56 12.92 20.68 6.74
N VAL A 57 13.82 21.16 7.58
CA VAL A 57 14.92 22.05 7.16
C VAL A 57 16.04 21.23 6.52
N THR A 58 16.24 19.99 6.96
CA THR A 58 17.27 19.08 6.40
C THR A 58 16.75 17.65 6.26
N THR A 59 17.39 16.86 5.40
CA THR A 59 17.08 15.44 5.23
C THR A 59 17.50 14.64 6.48
N VAL A 60 16.58 13.82 6.98
CA VAL A 60 16.79 12.92 8.12
C VAL A 60 17.54 11.65 7.70
N PRO A 61 18.72 11.34 8.23
CA PRO A 61 19.40 10.08 7.89
C PRO A 61 18.58 8.85 8.29
N GLY A 62 18.62 7.77 7.50
CA GLY A 62 17.89 6.53 7.82
C GLY A 62 18.31 5.91 9.16
N ALA A 63 19.58 6.06 9.56
CA ALA A 63 20.06 5.65 10.87
C ALA A 63 19.40 6.42 12.02
N ALA A 64 19.09 7.70 11.81
CA ALA A 64 18.36 8.51 12.78
C ALA A 64 16.91 8.04 12.91
N VAL A 65 16.23 7.73 11.80
CA VAL A 65 14.86 7.16 11.83
C VAL A 65 14.79 5.87 12.66
N ARG A 66 15.76 4.96 12.48
CA ARG A 66 15.87 3.74 13.31
C ARG A 66 16.14 4.04 14.79
N ARG A 67 16.90 5.10 15.09
CA ARG A 67 17.12 5.54 16.48
C ARG A 67 15.83 6.06 17.10
N TYR A 68 14.99 6.79 16.35
CA TYR A 68 13.64 7.17 16.80
C TYR A 68 12.82 5.94 17.16
N GLU A 69 12.77 4.92 16.30
CA GLU A 69 12.03 3.67 16.57
C GLU A 69 12.47 3.05 17.90
N ARG A 70 13.78 2.89 18.12
CA ARG A 70 14.31 2.30 19.37
C ARG A 70 14.02 3.17 20.60
N MET A 71 14.25 4.48 20.50
CA MET A 71 14.06 5.38 21.64
C MET A 71 12.59 5.47 22.04
N LEU A 72 11.69 5.47 21.06
CA LEU A 72 10.25 5.61 21.26
C LEU A 72 9.54 4.26 21.47
N ASP A 73 10.31 3.16 21.54
CA ASP A 73 9.79 1.79 21.70
C ASP A 73 8.75 1.41 20.63
N LEU A 74 9.01 1.83 19.40
CA LEU A 74 8.17 1.51 18.25
C LEU A 74 8.60 0.18 17.63
N ARG A 75 7.66 -0.47 16.92
CA ARG A 75 7.97 -1.67 16.14
C ARG A 75 9.16 -1.40 15.20
N PRO A 76 10.22 -2.24 15.22
CA PRO A 76 11.37 -2.08 14.35
C PRO A 76 10.97 -1.97 12.87
N GLY A 77 11.54 -1.01 12.16
CA GLY A 77 11.30 -0.80 10.74
C GLY A 77 9.97 -0.13 10.37
N LEU A 78 9.09 0.19 11.34
CA LEU A 78 7.82 0.85 11.07
C LEU A 78 7.99 2.22 10.41
N LEU A 79 8.75 3.11 11.03
CA LEU A 79 8.97 4.47 10.52
C LEU A 79 9.82 4.45 9.26
N VAL A 80 10.80 3.53 9.18
CA VAL A 80 11.63 3.34 7.98
C VAL A 80 10.76 2.94 6.79
N ALA A 81 9.94 1.89 6.92
CA ALA A 81 9.12 1.37 5.83
C ALA A 81 8.10 2.40 5.33
N VAL A 82 7.50 3.17 6.24
CA VAL A 82 6.56 4.24 5.92
C VAL A 82 7.26 5.39 5.19
N ASN A 83 8.41 5.84 5.70
CA ASN A 83 9.18 6.91 5.05
C ASN A 83 9.68 6.50 3.66
N ASP A 84 10.18 5.27 3.49
CA ASP A 84 10.62 4.74 2.19
C ASP A 84 9.44 4.68 1.22
N THR A 85 8.28 4.18 1.66
CA THR A 85 7.06 4.10 0.85
C THR A 85 6.54 5.47 0.42
N VAL A 86 6.43 6.42 1.35
CA VAL A 86 5.98 7.79 1.07
C VAL A 86 6.96 8.53 0.17
N ALA A 87 8.27 8.42 0.43
CA ALA A 87 9.29 9.08 -0.37
C ALA A 87 9.29 8.57 -1.81
N ARG A 88 9.25 7.24 -2.02
CA ARG A 88 9.20 6.62 -3.35
C ARG A 88 7.96 7.00 -4.15
N TYR A 89 6.84 7.23 -3.48
CA TYR A 89 5.62 7.63 -4.16
C TYR A 89 5.66 9.11 -4.60
N LEU A 90 6.30 9.97 -3.82
CA LEU A 90 6.31 11.42 -4.03
C LEU A 90 7.54 11.93 -4.80
N THR A 91 8.63 11.16 -4.85
CA THR A 91 9.89 11.53 -5.49
C THR A 91 10.22 10.55 -6.63
N PRO A 92 10.77 11.02 -7.77
CA PRO A 92 11.12 10.14 -8.88
C PRO A 92 12.15 9.08 -8.45
N PRO A 93 11.99 7.80 -8.87
CA PRO A 93 13.00 6.78 -8.66
C PRO A 93 14.14 7.02 -9.66
N THR A 94 15.11 7.85 -9.31
CA THR A 94 16.25 8.11 -10.19
C THR A 94 17.34 7.04 -10.07
N GLN A 95 17.33 6.22 -9.00
CA GLN A 95 18.36 5.22 -8.70
C GLN A 95 17.81 4.03 -7.89
N ALA A 96 18.54 2.91 -7.87
CA ALA A 96 18.27 1.74 -7.02
C ALA A 96 18.49 1.99 -5.52
N VAL A 97 19.21 3.06 -5.19
CA VAL A 97 19.50 3.44 -3.81
C VAL A 97 18.27 4.13 -3.21
N PRO A 98 17.86 3.78 -1.97
CA PRO A 98 16.78 4.47 -1.30
C PRO A 98 17.01 5.99 -1.28
N PRO A 99 15.95 6.83 -1.41
CA PRO A 99 16.07 8.29 -1.33
C PRO A 99 16.74 8.77 -0.04
N TRP A 100 16.62 7.97 1.01
CA TRP A 100 17.28 8.14 2.29
C TRP A 100 18.52 7.25 2.30
N ALA A 101 19.60 7.74 1.66
CA ALA A 101 20.86 7.01 1.56
C ALA A 101 21.25 6.43 2.93
N ARG A 102 21.20 5.09 3.02
CA ARG A 102 21.58 4.31 4.19
C ARG A 102 23.10 4.25 4.26
N HIS A 103 23.76 5.39 4.36
CA HIS A 103 25.21 5.44 4.50
C HIS A 103 25.59 5.10 5.93
N ARG A 104 25.70 3.79 6.20
CA ARG A 104 26.63 3.26 7.19
C ARG A 104 27.56 2.28 6.49
N ARG A 105 28.82 2.27 6.94
CA ARG A 105 29.76 1.16 6.70
C ARG A 105 29.00 -0.16 6.90
N PRO A 106 29.20 -1.18 6.04
CA PRO A 106 28.53 -2.46 6.21
C PRO A 106 28.75 -2.95 7.64
N ASN A 107 27.65 -3.07 8.40
CA ASN A 107 27.65 -3.80 9.66
C ASN A 107 28.14 -5.23 9.34
N PRO A 108 29.00 -5.85 10.16
CA PRO A 108 29.47 -7.23 9.96
C PRO A 108 28.38 -8.28 10.23
N GLY A 109 27.13 -8.01 9.81
CA GLY A 109 26.10 -9.05 9.72
C GLY A 109 26.40 -10.04 8.60
N ALA A 110 25.48 -10.99 8.38
CA ALA A 110 25.56 -12.02 7.34
C ALA A 110 26.16 -11.44 6.03
N PRO A 111 27.26 -12.02 5.51
CA PRO A 111 27.83 -11.64 4.23
C PRO A 111 26.76 -11.68 3.14
N LEU A 112 26.94 -10.86 2.09
CA LEU A 112 26.00 -10.83 0.97
C LEU A 112 25.72 -12.24 0.41
N ASP A 113 26.77 -13.07 0.32
CA ASP A 113 26.67 -14.43 -0.21
C ASP A 113 25.75 -15.31 0.64
N GLU A 114 25.83 -15.21 1.98
CA GLU A 114 24.94 -15.94 2.89
C GLU A 114 23.47 -15.51 2.70
N LEU A 115 23.20 -14.21 2.54
CA LEU A 115 21.84 -13.73 2.29
C LEU A 115 21.31 -14.17 0.91
N VAL A 116 22.17 -14.24 -0.10
CA VAL A 116 21.80 -14.77 -1.42
C VAL A 116 21.45 -16.26 -1.31
N ASP A 117 22.28 -17.05 -0.62
CA ASP A 117 22.06 -18.49 -0.41
C ASP A 117 20.75 -18.75 0.35
N LEU A 118 20.49 -18.02 1.43
CA LEU A 118 19.22 -18.11 2.15
C LEU A 118 18.02 -17.76 1.28
N ALA A 119 18.17 -16.76 0.41
CA ALA A 119 17.08 -16.29 -0.45
C ALA A 119 16.78 -17.25 -1.61
N VAL A 120 17.72 -18.08 -2.06
CA VAL A 120 17.49 -19.08 -3.13
C VAL A 120 17.21 -20.49 -2.63
N THR A 121 17.19 -20.71 -1.31
CA THR A 121 16.82 -21.97 -0.65
C THR A 121 15.42 -21.89 -0.03
N GLU A 122 15.00 -22.93 0.68
CA GLU A 122 13.74 -22.96 1.45
C GLU A 122 13.90 -22.38 2.87
N ALA A 123 15.03 -21.73 3.18
CA ALA A 123 15.24 -21.08 4.46
C ALA A 123 14.27 -19.89 4.65
N VAL A 124 13.76 -19.68 5.86
CA VAL A 124 12.87 -18.54 6.15
C VAL A 124 13.67 -17.24 6.13
N LEU A 125 13.23 -16.28 5.32
CA LEU A 125 13.88 -14.97 5.14
C LEU A 125 12.89 -13.85 5.44
N GLY A 126 13.10 -13.12 6.53
CA GLY A 126 12.21 -12.07 6.99
C GLY A 126 12.34 -10.77 6.19
N SER A 127 11.45 -9.82 6.51
CA SER A 127 11.42 -8.51 5.87
C SER A 127 12.71 -7.69 6.09
N GLU A 128 13.44 -7.93 7.19
CA GLU A 128 14.71 -7.27 7.46
C GLU A 128 15.84 -7.80 6.60
N GLU A 129 15.94 -9.12 6.46
CA GLU A 129 16.96 -9.77 5.66
C GLU A 129 16.78 -9.46 4.17
N TRP A 130 15.54 -9.44 3.66
CA TRP A 130 15.25 -8.98 2.29
C TRP A 130 15.65 -7.53 2.04
N ASP A 131 15.31 -6.66 2.98
CA ASP A 131 15.65 -5.24 2.91
C ASP A 131 17.18 -5.05 2.94
N ARG A 132 17.90 -5.83 3.76
CA ARG A 132 19.37 -5.82 3.83
C ARG A 132 20.03 -6.38 2.57
N LEU A 133 19.54 -7.52 2.06
CA LEU A 133 20.03 -8.15 0.83
C LEU A 133 19.92 -7.18 -0.34
N THR A 134 18.73 -6.62 -0.57
CA THR A 134 18.50 -5.72 -1.70
C THR A 134 19.21 -4.37 -1.56
N GLU A 135 19.45 -3.89 -0.34
CA GLU A 135 20.31 -2.73 -0.09
C GLU A 135 21.77 -3.03 -0.47
N LEU A 136 22.30 -4.19 -0.09
CA LEU A 136 23.66 -4.62 -0.44
C LEU A 136 23.82 -4.81 -1.96
N LEU A 137 22.81 -5.32 -2.64
CA LEU A 137 22.79 -5.40 -4.11
C LEU A 137 22.75 -4.00 -4.75
N ALA A 138 21.89 -3.10 -4.25
CA ALA A 138 21.71 -1.77 -4.81
C ALA A 138 22.98 -0.90 -4.80
N VAL A 139 23.86 -1.07 -3.79
CA VAL A 139 25.15 -0.36 -3.73
C VAL A 139 26.24 -0.98 -4.60
N ARG A 140 25.96 -2.08 -5.30
CA ARG A 140 26.87 -2.77 -6.22
C ARG A 140 26.23 -2.95 -7.61
N PRO A 141 26.00 -1.85 -8.37
CA PRO A 141 25.20 -1.89 -9.59
C PRO A 141 25.73 -2.80 -10.71
N GLN A 142 27.01 -3.20 -10.66
CA GLN A 142 27.68 -4.09 -11.62
C GLN A 142 27.77 -5.54 -11.12
N LEU A 143 27.22 -5.84 -9.94
CA LEU A 143 27.30 -7.19 -9.38
C LEU A 143 26.52 -8.18 -10.25
N VAL A 144 27.20 -9.26 -10.61
CA VAL A 144 26.60 -10.41 -11.29
C VAL A 144 26.52 -11.55 -10.30
N LEU A 145 25.33 -12.16 -10.19
CA LEU A 145 25.12 -13.37 -9.39
C LEU A 145 25.24 -14.59 -10.30
N SER A 146 25.97 -15.61 -9.84
CA SER A 146 26.16 -16.88 -10.55
C SER A 146 25.45 -18.01 -9.81
N PRO A 147 24.67 -18.87 -10.48
CA PRO A 147 24.30 -18.79 -11.90
C PRO A 147 23.37 -17.60 -12.18
N ALA A 148 23.22 -17.19 -13.45
CA ALA A 148 22.36 -16.07 -13.84
C ALA A 148 20.88 -16.25 -13.41
N SER A 149 20.42 -17.49 -13.28
CA SER A 149 19.09 -17.85 -12.76
C SER A 149 18.86 -17.44 -11.31
N THR A 150 19.91 -17.12 -10.55
CA THR A 150 19.82 -16.58 -9.18
C THR A 150 18.97 -15.33 -9.14
N TRP A 151 19.15 -14.39 -10.08
CA TRP A 151 18.34 -13.16 -10.16
C TRP A 151 16.86 -13.46 -10.35
N GLN A 152 16.54 -14.47 -11.14
CA GLN A 152 15.16 -14.90 -11.38
C GLN A 152 14.56 -15.52 -10.11
N ARG A 153 15.26 -16.44 -9.44
CA ARG A 153 14.81 -17.05 -8.19
C ARG A 153 14.57 -16.02 -7.08
N LEU A 154 15.49 -15.06 -6.92
CA LEU A 154 15.35 -13.96 -5.96
C LEU A 154 14.11 -13.12 -6.27
N SER A 155 13.89 -12.81 -7.54
CA SER A 155 12.74 -12.00 -7.97
C SER A 155 11.42 -12.73 -7.77
N GLU A 156 11.33 -14.00 -8.18
CA GLU A 156 10.14 -14.85 -8.05
C GLU A 156 9.74 -15.00 -6.59
N ARG A 157 10.73 -15.34 -5.73
CA ARG A 157 10.50 -15.49 -4.31
C ARG A 157 10.06 -14.19 -3.65
N LEU A 158 10.82 -13.11 -3.85
CA LEU A 158 10.50 -11.82 -3.23
C LEU A 158 9.15 -11.28 -3.69
N LEU A 159 8.82 -11.41 -4.98
CA LEU A 159 7.51 -10.99 -5.49
C LEU A 159 6.38 -11.81 -4.88
N THR A 160 6.55 -13.14 -4.80
CA THR A 160 5.54 -14.03 -4.21
C THR A 160 5.31 -13.70 -2.75
N GLU A 161 6.38 -13.55 -1.96
CA GLU A 161 6.29 -13.14 -0.56
C GLU A 161 5.69 -11.74 -0.40
N MET A 162 6.04 -10.79 -1.29
CA MET A 162 5.44 -9.45 -1.31
C MET A 162 3.92 -9.53 -1.57
N CYS A 163 3.48 -10.38 -2.48
CA CYS A 163 2.07 -10.51 -2.86
C CYS A 163 1.17 -11.02 -1.72
N ILE A 164 1.75 -11.74 -0.76
CA ILE A 164 1.03 -12.35 0.37
C ILE A 164 1.35 -11.72 1.72
N ALA A 165 2.37 -10.84 1.80
CA ALA A 165 2.68 -10.09 3.00
C ALA A 165 1.66 -8.98 3.25
N ASP A 166 1.60 -8.50 4.50
CA ASP A 166 0.75 -7.38 4.90
C ASP A 166 1.51 -6.32 5.72
N GLY A 167 0.95 -5.12 5.81
CA GLY A 167 1.45 -4.02 6.66
C GLY A 167 2.91 -3.66 6.42
N VAL A 168 3.70 -3.64 7.50
CA VAL A 168 5.14 -3.28 7.46
C VAL A 168 5.94 -4.29 6.64
N SER A 169 5.65 -5.58 6.77
CA SER A 169 6.33 -6.65 6.03
C SER A 169 6.10 -6.50 4.52
N TRP A 170 4.86 -6.15 4.11
CA TRP A 170 4.56 -5.78 2.73
C TRP A 170 5.34 -4.54 2.27
N MET A 171 5.34 -3.45 3.04
CA MET A 171 6.03 -2.20 2.67
C MET A 171 7.53 -2.41 2.44
N ARG A 172 8.20 -3.20 3.31
CA ARG A 172 9.64 -3.51 3.19
C ARG A 172 9.93 -4.40 1.99
N ARG A 173 9.10 -5.41 1.72
CA ARG A 173 9.26 -6.27 0.52
C ARG A 173 8.97 -5.52 -0.77
N ALA A 174 7.97 -4.65 -0.78
CA ALA A 174 7.69 -3.77 -1.91
C ALA A 174 8.88 -2.85 -2.20
N GLU A 175 9.49 -2.25 -1.16
CA GLU A 175 10.71 -1.49 -1.30
C GLU A 175 11.88 -2.35 -1.83
N ALA A 176 12.11 -3.52 -1.25
CA ALA A 176 13.15 -4.44 -1.69
C ALA A 176 12.99 -4.84 -3.17
N PHE A 177 11.77 -5.16 -3.60
CA PHE A 177 11.49 -5.52 -4.99
C PHE A 177 11.67 -4.33 -5.94
N HIS A 178 11.31 -3.12 -5.50
CA HIS A 178 11.60 -1.91 -6.27
C HIS A 178 13.10 -1.69 -6.48
N ARG A 179 13.97 -2.08 -5.55
CA ARG A 179 15.43 -2.01 -5.78
C ARG A 179 15.88 -3.02 -6.82
N LEU A 180 15.32 -4.24 -6.81
CA LEU A 180 15.62 -5.25 -7.82
C LEU A 180 15.19 -4.81 -9.23
N ILE A 181 13.99 -4.24 -9.36
CA ILE A 181 13.45 -3.86 -10.67
C ILE A 181 14.15 -2.65 -11.29
N VAL A 182 14.97 -1.93 -10.54
CA VAL A 182 15.82 -0.84 -11.06
C VAL A 182 17.32 -1.15 -10.96
N HIS A 183 17.69 -2.35 -10.51
CA HIS A 183 19.08 -2.80 -10.47
C HIS A 183 19.57 -3.05 -11.91
N PRO A 184 20.69 -2.47 -12.36
CA PRO A 184 21.10 -2.57 -13.77
C PRO A 184 21.25 -4.00 -14.32
N VAL A 185 21.76 -4.93 -13.50
CA VAL A 185 21.90 -6.34 -13.90
C VAL A 185 20.64 -7.16 -13.60
N GLY A 186 19.94 -6.85 -12.50
CA GLY A 186 18.84 -7.66 -11.98
C GLY A 186 17.46 -7.30 -12.56
N GLN A 187 17.33 -6.10 -13.13
CA GLN A 187 16.08 -5.53 -13.61
C GLN A 187 15.36 -6.43 -14.61
N ARG A 188 16.07 -7.06 -15.54
CA ARG A 188 15.45 -7.95 -16.53
C ARG A 188 14.71 -9.11 -15.86
N ALA A 189 15.36 -9.80 -14.92
CA ALA A 189 14.76 -10.92 -14.21
C ALA A 189 13.55 -10.46 -13.37
N ALA A 190 13.67 -9.34 -12.66
CA ALA A 190 12.58 -8.76 -11.89
C ALA A 190 11.38 -8.36 -12.76
N MET A 191 11.63 -7.77 -13.92
CA MET A 191 10.59 -7.38 -14.88
C MET A 191 9.89 -8.59 -15.50
N THR A 192 10.65 -9.62 -15.92
CA THR A 192 10.08 -10.88 -16.42
C THR A 192 9.20 -11.53 -15.37
N THR A 193 9.66 -11.56 -14.11
CA THR A 193 8.90 -12.11 -12.98
C THR A 193 7.60 -11.33 -12.76
N ALA A 194 7.66 -10.00 -12.71
CA ALA A 194 6.48 -9.15 -12.52
C ALA A 194 5.49 -9.30 -13.69
N ALA A 195 5.98 -9.44 -14.92
CA ALA A 195 5.15 -9.64 -16.10
C ALA A 195 4.45 -11.01 -16.08
N ALA A 196 5.17 -12.07 -15.70
CA ALA A 196 4.60 -13.41 -15.54
C ALA A 196 3.51 -13.43 -14.45
N ALA A 197 3.78 -12.81 -13.29
CA ALA A 197 2.81 -12.71 -12.21
C ALA A 197 1.58 -11.87 -12.60
N ALA A 198 1.75 -10.80 -13.39
CA ALA A 198 0.63 -9.99 -13.88
C ALA A 198 -0.22 -10.72 -14.95
N ALA A 199 0.35 -11.76 -15.59
CA ALA A 199 -0.35 -12.61 -16.55
C ALA A 199 -1.06 -13.81 -15.89
N ASP A 200 -0.74 -14.13 -14.64
CA ASP A 200 -1.36 -15.22 -13.89
C ASP A 200 -2.74 -14.82 -13.36
N THR A 201 -3.79 -15.34 -13.98
CA THR A 201 -5.19 -15.07 -13.59
C THR A 201 -5.62 -15.78 -12.31
N SER A 202 -4.80 -16.71 -11.78
CA SER A 202 -5.03 -17.37 -10.50
C SER A 202 -4.58 -16.52 -9.31
N ALA A 203 -3.61 -15.63 -9.50
CA ALA A 203 -3.09 -14.76 -8.45
C ALA A 203 -4.10 -13.67 -8.07
N GLN A 204 -4.29 -13.46 -6.77
CA GLN A 204 -5.26 -12.45 -6.28
C GLN A 204 -4.65 -11.05 -6.07
N SER A 205 -3.33 -10.93 -6.02
CA SER A 205 -2.59 -9.68 -5.74
C SER A 205 -2.15 -8.92 -7.01
N LEU A 206 -3.06 -8.75 -7.98
CA LEU A 206 -2.71 -8.21 -9.30
C LEU A 206 -2.46 -6.70 -9.34
N ILE A 207 -3.17 -5.92 -8.51
CA ILE A 207 -3.00 -4.45 -8.47
C ILE A 207 -1.61 -4.08 -7.95
N GLY A 208 -1.20 -4.68 -6.83
CA GLY A 208 0.13 -4.47 -6.24
C GLY A 208 1.25 -4.91 -7.18
N THR A 209 1.07 -6.05 -7.86
CA THR A 209 2.01 -6.56 -8.88
C THR A 209 2.21 -5.57 -10.01
N LEU A 210 1.15 -4.97 -10.56
CA LEU A 210 1.30 -3.94 -11.60
C LEU A 210 1.92 -2.63 -11.08
N GLY A 211 1.73 -2.34 -9.79
CA GLY A 211 2.31 -1.18 -9.12
C GLY A 211 3.84 -1.13 -9.21
N VAL A 212 4.51 -2.28 -9.24
CA VAL A 212 5.99 -2.35 -9.24
C VAL A 212 6.61 -1.76 -10.51
N PHE A 213 5.91 -1.83 -11.64
CA PHE A 213 6.38 -1.26 -12.91
C PHE A 213 6.54 0.25 -12.84
N SER A 214 5.86 0.92 -11.90
CA SER A 214 6.01 2.37 -11.68
C SER A 214 7.42 2.80 -11.30
N ALA A 215 8.24 1.89 -10.75
CA ALA A 215 9.59 2.21 -10.31
C ALA A 215 10.60 2.25 -11.47
N SER A 216 10.33 1.54 -12.57
CA SER A 216 11.27 1.44 -13.68
C SER A 216 10.90 2.40 -14.83
N ALA A 217 11.91 3.06 -15.40
CA ALA A 217 11.81 3.80 -16.66
C ALA A 217 12.07 2.92 -17.90
N HIS A 218 12.34 1.63 -17.73
CA HIS A 218 12.62 0.73 -18.84
C HIS A 218 11.40 0.62 -19.79
N PRO A 219 11.59 0.66 -21.12
CA PRO A 219 10.50 0.61 -22.10
C PRO A 219 9.53 -0.55 -21.88
N ASP A 220 10.02 -1.77 -21.64
CA ASP A 220 9.16 -2.94 -21.42
C ASP A 220 8.24 -2.82 -20.18
N ALA A 221 8.64 -2.07 -19.15
CA ALA A 221 7.78 -1.81 -17.99
C ALA A 221 6.62 -0.89 -18.39
N SER A 222 6.89 0.11 -19.22
CA SER A 222 5.87 1.02 -19.75
C SER A 222 4.96 0.32 -20.78
N SER A 223 5.52 -0.50 -21.67
CA SER A 223 4.78 -1.34 -22.61
C SER A 223 3.85 -2.33 -21.90
N SER A 224 4.29 -2.93 -20.79
CA SER A 224 3.45 -3.81 -19.99
C SER A 224 2.25 -3.10 -19.38
N VAL A 225 2.43 -1.86 -18.90
CA VAL A 225 1.33 -1.03 -18.37
C VAL A 225 0.34 -0.67 -19.48
N VAL A 226 0.83 -0.21 -20.64
CA VAL A 226 -0.03 0.12 -21.79
C VAL A 226 -0.82 -1.10 -22.26
N ARG A 227 -0.19 -2.28 -22.36
CA ARG A 227 -0.86 -3.52 -22.73
C ARG A 227 -2.06 -3.81 -21.82
N HIS A 228 -1.91 -3.67 -20.50
CA HIS A 228 -3.01 -3.89 -19.56
C HIS A 228 -4.07 -2.78 -19.54
N LEU A 229 -3.82 -1.62 -20.18
CA LEU A 229 -4.83 -0.59 -20.41
C LEU A 229 -5.62 -0.82 -21.69
N THR A 230 -4.98 -1.35 -22.73
CA THR A 230 -5.60 -1.58 -24.04
C THR A 230 -6.26 -2.96 -24.16
N ASP A 231 -5.67 -3.97 -23.51
CA ASP A 231 -6.11 -5.37 -23.53
C ASP A 231 -5.99 -5.99 -22.12
N PRO A 232 -6.87 -5.58 -21.18
CA PRO A 232 -6.81 -6.07 -19.80
C PRO A 232 -7.29 -7.52 -19.69
N LEU A 233 -6.51 -8.37 -19.03
CA LEU A 233 -6.93 -9.74 -18.67
C LEU A 233 -8.10 -9.75 -17.68
N THR A 234 -8.11 -8.78 -16.77
CA THR A 234 -9.15 -8.59 -15.77
C THR A 234 -9.34 -7.11 -15.45
N ASP A 235 -10.50 -6.78 -14.88
CA ASP A 235 -10.80 -5.46 -14.35
C ASP A 235 -9.77 -4.98 -13.30
N ARG A 236 -9.16 -5.92 -12.56
CA ARG A 236 -8.08 -5.63 -11.59
C ARG A 236 -6.79 -5.23 -12.28
N THR A 237 -6.43 -5.91 -13.38
CA THR A 237 -5.24 -5.55 -14.15
C THR A 237 -5.40 -4.20 -14.84
N PHE A 238 -6.59 -3.90 -15.36
CA PHE A 238 -6.90 -2.58 -15.92
C PHE A 238 -6.72 -1.47 -14.88
N TYR A 239 -7.35 -1.64 -13.71
CA TYR A 239 -7.30 -0.64 -12.65
C TYR A 239 -5.88 -0.49 -12.07
N GLY A 240 -5.13 -1.59 -11.90
CA GLY A 240 -3.72 -1.55 -11.49
C GLY A 240 -2.84 -0.79 -12.50
N ALA A 241 -3.04 -1.00 -13.81
CA ALA A 241 -2.33 -0.27 -14.85
C ALA A 241 -2.69 1.24 -14.88
N LEU A 242 -3.94 1.58 -14.55
CA LEU A 242 -4.40 2.96 -14.42
C LEU A 242 -3.74 3.67 -13.24
N LEU A 243 -3.62 3.00 -12.08
CA LEU A 243 -2.88 3.53 -10.93
C LEU A 243 -1.40 3.71 -11.24
N THR A 244 -0.75 2.69 -11.85
CA THR A 244 0.65 2.75 -12.24
C THR A 244 0.95 3.91 -13.21
N SER A 245 0.01 4.21 -14.11
CA SER A 245 0.12 5.34 -15.04
C SER A 245 0.31 6.69 -14.35
N VAL A 246 -0.18 6.88 -13.12
CA VAL A 246 0.00 8.14 -12.38
C VAL A 246 1.47 8.46 -12.17
N LYS A 247 2.25 7.46 -11.72
CA LYS A 247 3.69 7.63 -11.48
C LYS A 247 4.45 7.66 -12.79
N LYS A 248 4.08 6.82 -13.77
CA LYS A 248 4.72 6.80 -15.10
C LYS A 248 4.61 8.16 -15.80
N LEU A 249 3.44 8.80 -15.79
CA LEU A 249 3.26 10.16 -16.31
C LEU A 249 4.00 11.20 -15.48
N ARG A 250 3.84 11.18 -14.15
CA ARG A 250 4.48 12.16 -13.26
C ARG A 250 6.00 12.18 -13.41
N PHE A 251 6.62 11.03 -13.65
CA PHE A 251 8.07 10.89 -13.76
C PHE A 251 8.57 10.81 -15.21
N GLY A 252 7.71 10.96 -16.21
CA GLY A 252 8.11 10.93 -17.62
C GLY A 252 8.66 9.59 -18.09
N HIS A 253 8.16 8.48 -17.53
CA HIS A 253 8.59 7.12 -17.92
C HIS A 253 7.85 6.58 -19.15
N PHE A 254 6.77 7.25 -19.60
CA PHE A 254 6.14 6.95 -20.87
C PHE A 254 6.81 7.75 -21.98
N ASP A 255 7.04 7.11 -23.12
CA ASP A 255 7.37 7.83 -24.35
C ASP A 255 6.15 8.58 -24.92
N ASP A 256 6.35 9.37 -25.97
CA ASP A 256 5.28 10.17 -26.59
C ASP A 256 4.13 9.32 -27.14
N ARG A 257 4.44 8.15 -27.73
CA ARG A 257 3.45 7.23 -28.30
C ARG A 257 2.60 6.59 -27.20
N GLN A 258 3.25 6.12 -26.14
CA GLN A 258 2.61 5.56 -24.96
C GLN A 258 1.73 6.62 -24.27
N THR A 259 2.23 7.84 -24.10
CA THR A 259 1.47 8.95 -23.53
C THR A 259 0.25 9.31 -24.37
N ALA A 260 0.40 9.39 -25.70
CA ALA A 260 -0.71 9.65 -26.63
C ALA A 260 -1.78 8.55 -26.59
N SER A 261 -1.39 7.28 -26.40
CA SER A 261 -2.32 6.15 -26.33
C SER A 261 -3.28 6.19 -25.13
N LEU A 262 -2.90 6.90 -24.05
CA LEU A 262 -3.74 7.03 -22.86
C LEU A 262 -4.96 7.93 -23.10
N LEU A 263 -4.82 8.97 -23.92
CA LEU A 263 -5.84 10.00 -24.11
C LEU A 263 -7.25 9.44 -24.42
N PRO A 264 -7.46 8.55 -25.42
CA PRO A 264 -8.79 8.01 -25.69
C PRO A 264 -9.36 7.21 -24.52
N ILE A 265 -8.53 6.43 -23.82
CA ILE A 265 -8.93 5.61 -22.67
C ILE A 265 -9.41 6.50 -21.53
N LEU A 266 -8.63 7.54 -21.21
CA LEU A 266 -8.96 8.49 -20.13
C LEU A 266 -10.23 9.29 -20.44
N CYS A 267 -10.39 9.74 -21.68
CA CYS A 267 -11.61 10.42 -22.12
C CYS A 267 -12.84 9.52 -21.99
N ALA A 268 -12.73 8.25 -22.39
CA ALA A 268 -13.82 7.27 -22.27
C ALA A 268 -14.22 7.03 -20.79
N LEU A 269 -13.25 6.89 -19.89
CA LEU A 269 -13.51 6.71 -18.45
C LEU A 269 -14.18 7.93 -17.81
N VAL A 270 -13.81 9.14 -18.22
CA VAL A 270 -14.46 10.36 -17.72
C VAL A 270 -15.87 10.50 -18.31
N ALA A 271 -16.05 10.19 -19.59
CA ALA A 271 -17.35 10.26 -20.26
C ALA A 271 -18.35 9.22 -19.73
N ALA A 272 -17.88 8.02 -19.38
CA ALA A 272 -18.71 7.00 -18.73
C ALA A 272 -19.23 7.48 -17.35
N GLY A 273 -18.46 8.34 -16.68
CA GLY A 273 -18.82 8.98 -15.42
C GLY A 273 -18.79 8.03 -14.21
N GLY A 274 -18.82 8.65 -13.03
CA GLY A 274 -19.04 7.98 -11.76
C GLY A 274 -17.84 7.25 -11.15
N GLY A 275 -17.79 7.28 -9.81
CA GLY A 275 -16.88 6.47 -9.02
C GLY A 275 -15.39 6.83 -9.16
N GLU A 276 -14.57 5.96 -8.57
CA GLU A 276 -13.13 6.20 -8.43
C GLU A 276 -12.36 6.24 -9.75
N ARG A 277 -12.77 5.44 -10.74
CA ARG A 277 -12.09 5.38 -12.04
C ARG A 277 -12.18 6.71 -12.78
N THR A 278 -13.31 7.40 -12.70
CA THR A 278 -13.47 8.73 -13.30
C THR A 278 -12.59 9.77 -12.61
N SER A 279 -12.54 9.79 -11.27
CA SER A 279 -11.64 10.71 -10.53
C SER A 279 -10.15 10.43 -10.83
N LEU A 280 -9.77 9.16 -10.95
CA LEU A 280 -8.40 8.76 -11.31
C LEU A 280 -8.07 9.14 -12.76
N ALA A 281 -8.98 8.90 -13.71
CA ALA A 281 -8.81 9.29 -15.10
C ALA A 281 -8.70 10.81 -15.26
N ALA A 282 -9.53 11.56 -14.54
CA ALA A 282 -9.44 13.02 -14.47
C ALA A 282 -8.07 13.48 -13.94
N ARG A 283 -7.52 12.80 -12.93
CA ARG A 283 -6.17 13.11 -12.43
C ARG A 283 -5.11 12.84 -13.49
N LEU A 284 -5.21 11.74 -14.23
CA LEU A 284 -4.27 11.39 -15.29
C LEU A 284 -4.33 12.40 -16.44
N LEU A 285 -5.53 12.88 -16.81
CA LEU A 285 -5.68 13.95 -17.81
C LEU A 285 -4.91 15.23 -17.40
N GLN A 286 -4.92 15.60 -16.12
CA GLN A 286 -4.14 16.74 -15.61
C GLN A 286 -2.61 16.53 -15.67
N LEU A 287 -2.16 15.27 -15.74
CA LEU A 287 -0.74 14.92 -15.80
C LEU A 287 -0.22 14.78 -17.23
N LEU A 288 -1.09 14.77 -18.25
CA LEU A 288 -0.67 14.74 -19.65
C LEU A 288 0.09 16.03 -20.04
N PRO A 289 0.99 15.98 -21.04
CA PRO A 289 1.54 17.17 -21.68
C PRO A 289 0.44 18.13 -22.16
N ARG A 290 0.71 19.44 -22.15
CA ARG A 290 -0.28 20.49 -22.47
C ARG A 290 -0.84 20.33 -23.89
N GLU A 291 -0.02 19.82 -24.80
CA GLU A 291 -0.35 19.56 -26.20
C GLU A 291 -1.43 18.48 -26.34
N LEU A 292 -1.44 17.50 -25.42
CA LEU A 292 -2.48 16.46 -25.37
C LEU A 292 -3.69 16.92 -24.56
N GLN A 293 -3.50 17.72 -23.50
CA GLN A 293 -4.61 18.31 -22.75
C GLN A 293 -5.50 19.18 -23.67
N ALA A 294 -4.89 19.94 -24.58
CA ALA A 294 -5.60 20.76 -25.56
C ALA A 294 -6.49 19.95 -26.53
N LYS A 295 -6.25 18.64 -26.65
CA LYS A 295 -7.05 17.73 -27.49
C LYS A 295 -8.22 17.09 -26.73
N VAL A 296 -8.34 17.30 -25.42
CA VAL A 296 -9.45 16.77 -24.63
C VAL A 296 -10.72 17.55 -24.97
N PRO A 297 -11.84 16.89 -25.33
CA PRO A 297 -13.10 17.59 -25.58
C PRO A 297 -13.53 18.41 -24.36
N SER A 298 -14.00 19.65 -24.58
CA SER A 298 -14.34 20.60 -23.51
C SER A 298 -15.33 20.04 -22.48
N ARG A 299 -16.33 19.27 -22.93
CA ARG A 299 -17.30 18.58 -22.06
C ARG A 299 -16.63 17.54 -21.16
N VAL A 300 -15.69 16.76 -21.69
CA VAL A 300 -14.93 15.76 -20.94
C VAL A 300 -14.02 16.46 -19.93
N TRP A 301 -13.35 17.54 -20.33
CA TRP A 301 -12.51 18.32 -19.41
C TRP A 301 -13.31 18.91 -18.24
N ALA A 302 -14.50 19.48 -18.52
CA ALA A 302 -15.38 19.99 -17.48
C ALA A 302 -15.82 18.89 -16.49
N ALA A 303 -16.22 17.72 -17.00
CA ALA A 303 -16.56 16.56 -16.17
C ALA A 303 -15.36 16.07 -15.34
N ALA A 304 -14.16 16.06 -15.92
CA ALA A 304 -12.93 15.70 -15.21
C ALA A 304 -12.66 16.66 -14.04
N MET A 305 -12.80 17.97 -14.24
CA MET A 305 -12.56 18.94 -13.17
C MET A 305 -13.59 18.81 -12.03
N ALA A 306 -14.86 18.56 -12.38
CA ALA A 306 -15.90 18.27 -11.40
C ALA A 306 -15.60 17.00 -10.58
N ALA A 307 -15.07 15.95 -11.22
CA ALA A 307 -14.73 14.70 -10.56
C ALA A 307 -13.51 14.78 -9.61
N LEU A 308 -12.66 15.81 -9.75
CA LEU A 308 -11.46 16.00 -8.93
C LEU A 308 -11.69 16.84 -7.67
N TRP A 309 -12.68 17.72 -7.71
CA TRP A 309 -13.08 18.56 -6.58
C TRP A 309 -14.53 18.27 -6.21
N PRO A 310 -14.84 17.08 -5.68
CA PRO A 310 -16.13 16.90 -5.02
C PRO A 310 -16.23 17.94 -3.90
N ALA A 311 -17.42 18.52 -3.71
CA ALA A 311 -17.66 19.51 -2.66
C ALA A 311 -17.08 19.00 -1.34
N ALA A 312 -16.07 19.71 -0.80
CA ALA A 312 -15.36 19.29 0.38
C ALA A 312 -16.35 19.26 1.55
N ALA A 313 -16.68 18.06 2.03
CA ALA A 313 -17.45 17.94 3.25
C ALA A 313 -16.51 18.24 4.44
N PRO A 314 -16.96 18.96 5.49
CA PRO A 314 -16.16 19.32 6.68
C PRO A 314 -15.83 18.10 7.58
N VAL A 315 -15.81 16.90 7.01
CA VAL A 315 -15.64 15.65 7.75
C VAL A 315 -14.19 15.45 8.20
N SER A 316 -13.21 15.89 7.42
CA SER A 316 -11.80 15.75 7.82
C SER A 316 -11.46 16.59 9.05
N GLU A 317 -11.99 17.81 9.14
CA GLU A 317 -11.83 18.69 10.30
C GLU A 317 -12.52 18.11 11.53
N ARG A 318 -13.77 17.63 11.37
CA ARG A 318 -14.50 16.96 12.45
C ARG A 318 -13.78 15.70 12.95
N LEU A 319 -13.35 14.83 12.05
CA LEU A 319 -12.60 13.62 12.42
C LEU A 319 -11.26 13.96 13.09
N ALA A 320 -10.58 15.02 12.65
CA ALA A 320 -9.36 15.48 13.32
C ALA A 320 -9.64 15.98 14.74
N ALA A 321 -10.69 16.77 14.94
CA ALA A 321 -11.11 17.24 16.25
C ALA A 321 -11.45 16.07 17.18
N GLU A 322 -12.30 15.13 16.74
CA GLU A 322 -12.65 13.92 17.49
C GLU A 322 -11.41 13.06 17.83
N THR A 323 -10.45 12.96 16.91
CA THR A 323 -9.20 12.23 17.13
C THR A 323 -8.33 12.91 18.20
N LEU A 324 -8.26 14.24 18.20
CA LEU A 324 -7.47 15.01 19.17
C LEU A 324 -8.13 15.03 20.55
N GLU A 325 -9.46 15.09 20.63
CA GLU A 325 -10.22 15.03 21.90
C GLU A 325 -9.98 13.73 22.66
N ALA A 326 -9.69 12.64 21.96
CA ALA A 326 -9.37 11.33 22.54
C ALA A 326 -7.92 11.18 22.99
N ILE A 327 -7.08 12.21 22.82
CA ILE A 327 -5.66 12.20 23.22
C ILE A 327 -5.48 13.09 24.45
N GLU A 328 -4.72 12.59 25.42
CA GLU A 328 -4.35 13.37 26.60
C GLU A 328 -3.33 14.46 26.22
N GLU A 329 -3.70 15.73 26.45
CA GLU A 329 -2.89 16.92 26.17
C GLU A 329 -2.38 17.00 24.71
N PRO A 330 -3.27 17.05 23.70
CA PRO A 330 -2.86 17.03 22.31
C PRO A 330 -2.15 18.35 21.94
N PRO A 331 -0.97 18.31 21.28
CA PRO A 331 -0.39 19.51 20.72
C PRO A 331 -1.23 20.00 19.53
N PRO A 332 -1.21 21.31 19.21
CA PRO A 332 -1.81 21.80 17.97
C PRO A 332 -1.20 21.09 16.75
N ASP A 333 -2.04 20.45 15.94
CA ASP A 333 -1.63 19.72 14.75
C ASP A 333 -2.54 20.04 13.54
N PRO A 334 -2.30 21.17 12.85
CA PRO A 334 -3.09 21.54 11.68
C PRO A 334 -2.88 20.60 10.48
N LEU A 335 -1.87 19.72 10.51
CA LEU A 335 -1.63 18.76 9.43
C LEU A 335 -2.50 17.51 9.55
N LEU A 336 -3.02 17.20 10.73
CA LEU A 336 -3.88 16.03 10.93
C LEU A 336 -5.13 16.09 10.03
N ALA A 337 -5.86 17.20 10.04
CA ALA A 337 -7.03 17.38 9.17
C ALA A 337 -6.67 17.32 7.67
N VAL A 338 -5.50 17.83 7.29
CA VAL A 338 -4.99 17.75 5.92
C VAL A 338 -4.74 16.30 5.51
N PHE A 339 -4.09 15.51 6.36
CA PHE A 339 -3.83 14.09 6.10
C PHE A 339 -5.10 13.25 6.11
N ILE A 340 -6.07 13.53 7.00
CA ILE A 340 -7.37 12.86 6.97
C ILE A 340 -8.12 13.20 5.67
N GLY A 341 -8.07 14.46 5.22
CA GLY A 341 -8.62 14.87 3.93
C GLY A 341 -7.95 14.17 2.74
N GLU A 342 -6.62 14.12 2.70
CA GLU A 342 -5.88 13.38 1.66
C GLU A 342 -6.18 11.88 1.70
N MET A 343 -6.31 11.28 2.89
CA MET A 343 -6.64 9.87 3.09
C MET A 343 -8.03 9.52 2.56
N LEU A 344 -9.02 10.40 2.71
CA LEU A 344 -10.40 10.11 2.32
C LEU A 344 -10.72 10.56 0.91
N ASP A 345 -10.13 11.67 0.45
CA ASP A 345 -10.65 12.40 -0.70
C ASP A 345 -9.65 12.59 -1.85
N ASP A 346 -8.36 12.19 -1.71
CA ASP A 346 -7.47 12.23 -2.88
C ASP A 346 -7.95 11.27 -3.98
N PRO A 347 -8.06 11.71 -5.24
CA PRO A 347 -8.56 10.90 -6.35
C PRO A 347 -7.66 9.70 -6.68
N VAL A 348 -6.43 9.67 -6.18
CA VAL A 348 -5.49 8.57 -6.42
C VAL A 348 -5.37 7.70 -5.18
N PHE A 349 -5.80 6.44 -5.29
CA PHE A 349 -5.75 5.47 -4.19
C PHE A 349 -4.36 5.38 -3.55
N ASP A 350 -3.28 5.34 -4.33
CA ASP A 350 -1.93 5.25 -3.76
C ASP A 350 -1.56 6.43 -2.86
N VAL A 351 -2.09 7.64 -3.14
CA VAL A 351 -1.90 8.81 -2.27
C VAL A 351 -2.65 8.60 -0.96
N ARG A 352 -3.89 8.11 -1.05
CA ARG A 352 -4.69 7.75 0.11
C ARG A 352 -3.96 6.70 0.94
N LEU A 353 -3.47 5.64 0.30
CA LEU A 353 -2.73 4.54 0.92
C LEU A 353 -1.45 4.99 1.61
N CYS A 354 -0.62 5.81 0.95
CA CYS A 354 0.57 6.38 1.58
C CYS A 354 0.21 7.24 2.81
N THR A 355 -0.92 7.95 2.76
CA THR A 355 -1.39 8.77 3.88
C THR A 355 -1.98 7.90 5.00
N MET A 356 -2.65 6.80 4.67
CA MET A 356 -3.09 5.79 5.65
C MET A 356 -1.89 5.18 6.38
N PHE A 357 -0.82 4.80 5.67
CA PHE A 357 0.41 4.28 6.30
C PHE A 357 1.10 5.32 7.19
N LEU A 358 1.08 6.59 6.77
CA LEU A 358 1.59 7.70 7.58
C LEU A 358 0.83 7.82 8.89
N LEU A 359 -0.51 7.81 8.85
CA LEU A 359 -1.36 7.88 10.04
C LEU A 359 -1.28 6.61 10.91
N TYR A 360 -1.20 5.43 10.28
CA TYR A 360 -1.03 4.13 10.93
C TYR A 360 0.20 4.11 11.86
N ALA A 361 1.28 4.76 11.44
CA ALA A 361 2.54 4.79 12.16
C ALA A 361 2.61 5.89 13.23
N THR A 362 1.47 6.41 13.68
CA THR A 362 1.39 7.43 14.74
C THR A 362 0.45 7.02 15.86
N PRO A 363 0.57 7.63 17.05
CA PRO A 363 -0.40 7.47 18.13
C PRO A 363 -1.84 7.87 17.76
N TYR A 364 -2.06 8.63 16.68
CA TYR A 364 -3.40 8.95 16.18
C TYR A 364 -4.17 7.73 15.65
N ARG A 365 -3.48 6.62 15.32
CA ARG A 365 -4.09 5.47 14.64
C ARG A 365 -5.39 4.98 15.31
N ALA A 366 -5.34 4.64 16.59
CA ALA A 366 -6.48 4.04 17.27
C ALA A 366 -7.64 5.04 17.49
N PRO A 367 -7.40 6.25 18.01
CA PRO A 367 -8.45 7.27 18.11
C PRO A 367 -9.10 7.59 16.75
N LEU A 368 -8.30 7.69 15.69
CA LEU A 368 -8.82 7.96 14.34
C LEU A 368 -9.63 6.77 13.79
N ALA A 369 -9.18 5.53 14.01
CA ALA A 369 -9.94 4.34 13.62
C ALA A 369 -11.33 4.30 14.28
N HIS A 370 -11.40 4.62 15.57
CA HIS A 370 -12.66 4.72 16.29
C HIS A 370 -13.57 5.81 15.70
N ALA A 371 -13.04 7.00 15.46
CA ALA A 371 -13.78 8.11 14.84
C ALA A 371 -14.31 7.74 13.44
N LEU A 372 -13.47 7.08 12.61
CA LEU A 372 -13.85 6.57 11.29
C LEU A 372 -14.97 5.53 11.36
N ALA A 373 -14.92 4.60 12.32
CA ALA A 373 -15.96 3.60 12.52
C ALA A 373 -17.30 4.22 12.90
N ARG A 374 -17.31 5.24 13.76
CA ARG A 374 -18.53 6.01 14.09
C ARG A 374 -19.08 6.75 12.87
N GLU A 375 -18.21 7.40 12.09
CA GLU A 375 -18.60 8.09 10.86
C GLU A 375 -19.17 7.11 9.82
N LEU A 376 -18.57 5.92 9.70
CA LEU A 376 -19.08 4.84 8.84
C LEU A 376 -20.48 4.38 9.29
N ALA A 377 -20.67 4.08 10.57
CA ALA A 377 -21.96 3.69 11.12
C ALA A 377 -23.01 4.81 10.95
N GLY A 378 -22.63 6.08 11.13
CA GLY A 378 -23.49 7.23 10.87
C GLY A 378 -23.87 7.38 9.39
N THR A 379 -22.90 7.16 8.49
CA THR A 379 -23.11 7.20 7.04
C THR A 379 -24.08 6.12 6.57
N LEU A 380 -23.93 4.88 7.08
CA LEU A 380 -24.83 3.78 6.78
C LEU A 380 -26.26 4.06 7.25
N ARG A 381 -26.43 4.56 8.49
CA ARG A 381 -27.76 4.93 9.04
C ARG A 381 -28.47 6.01 8.20
N ARG A 382 -27.71 6.99 7.69
CA ARG A 382 -28.24 8.07 6.83
C ARG A 382 -28.40 7.67 5.36
N ARG A 383 -28.12 6.42 4.99
CA ARG A 383 -28.07 5.94 3.58
C ARG A 383 -27.17 6.84 2.72
N GLY A 384 -26.00 7.19 3.25
CA GLY A 384 -25.02 8.01 2.55
C GLY A 384 -24.49 7.35 1.28
N HIS A 385 -23.81 8.15 0.45
CA HIS A 385 -23.32 7.71 -0.86
C HIS A 385 -22.36 6.51 -0.76
N PRO A 386 -22.50 5.46 -1.60
CA PRO A 386 -21.67 4.26 -1.55
C PRO A 386 -20.15 4.54 -1.59
N ASP A 387 -19.71 5.48 -2.42
CA ASP A 387 -18.29 5.88 -2.49
C ASP A 387 -17.73 6.36 -1.15
N ARG A 388 -18.56 7.02 -0.32
CA ARG A 388 -18.14 7.47 1.01
C ARG A 388 -17.96 6.30 1.95
N VAL A 389 -18.89 5.33 1.91
CA VAL A 389 -18.80 4.08 2.66
C VAL A 389 -17.54 3.32 2.27
N GLN A 390 -17.26 3.21 0.97
CA GLN A 390 -16.05 2.55 0.48
C GLN A 390 -14.76 3.25 0.95
N ARG A 391 -14.68 4.58 0.87
CA ARG A 391 -13.51 5.34 1.36
C ARG A 391 -13.25 5.16 2.85
N LEU A 392 -14.32 5.11 3.66
CA LEU A 392 -14.21 4.85 5.09
C LEU A 392 -13.77 3.41 5.37
N LEU A 393 -14.29 2.43 4.62
CA LEU A 393 -13.85 1.03 4.70
C LEU A 393 -12.38 0.88 4.28
N ASP A 394 -11.94 1.55 3.21
CA ASP A 394 -10.56 1.55 2.76
C ASP A 394 -9.62 2.12 3.84
N ALA A 395 -10.04 3.18 4.54
CA ALA A 395 -9.30 3.75 5.66
C ALA A 395 -9.22 2.78 6.85
N LEU A 396 -10.35 2.20 7.26
CA LEU A 396 -10.42 1.22 8.34
C LEU A 396 -9.67 -0.07 8.04
N ARG A 397 -9.59 -0.47 6.77
CA ARG A 397 -8.78 -1.60 6.32
C ARG A 397 -7.30 -1.47 6.72
N ILE A 398 -6.78 -0.24 6.80
CA ILE A 398 -5.38 0.02 7.21
C ILE A 398 -5.29 0.44 8.68
N LEU A 399 -6.17 1.32 9.14
CA LEU A 399 -6.08 1.94 10.47
C LEU A 399 -6.73 1.10 11.57
N GLY A 400 -7.78 0.35 11.23
CA GLY A 400 -8.63 -0.36 12.17
C GLY A 400 -7.92 -1.46 12.96
N GLY A 401 -8.48 -1.74 14.14
CA GLY A 401 -8.08 -2.81 15.03
C GLY A 401 -9.17 -3.88 15.18
N ALA A 402 -9.03 -4.68 16.24
CA ALA A 402 -9.96 -5.76 16.55
C ALA A 402 -11.38 -5.25 16.87
N GLU A 403 -11.52 -4.03 17.39
CA GLU A 403 -12.81 -3.42 17.67
C GLU A 403 -13.56 -3.08 16.39
N GLU A 404 -12.90 -2.41 15.44
CA GLU A 404 -13.49 -2.05 14.15
C GLU A 404 -13.76 -3.27 13.27
N ARG A 405 -12.96 -4.34 13.41
CA ARG A 405 -13.18 -5.60 12.69
C ARG A 405 -14.60 -6.14 12.91
N ARG A 406 -15.16 -6.06 14.12
CA ARG A 406 -16.52 -6.55 14.42
C ARG A 406 -17.59 -5.81 13.62
N LEU A 407 -17.43 -4.50 13.43
CA LEU A 407 -18.32 -3.71 12.59
C LEU A 407 -18.25 -4.18 11.13
N ILE A 408 -17.04 -4.43 10.63
CA ILE A 408 -16.83 -4.89 9.24
C ILE A 408 -17.39 -6.31 9.04
N GLU A 409 -17.21 -7.23 9.99
CA GLU A 409 -17.84 -8.56 9.98
C GLU A 409 -19.36 -8.47 9.89
N ALA A 410 -19.98 -7.61 10.72
CA ALA A 410 -21.42 -7.39 10.68
C ALA A 410 -21.88 -6.87 9.31
N MET A 411 -21.10 -5.98 8.68
CA MET A 411 -21.40 -5.47 7.34
C MET A 411 -21.33 -6.57 6.26
N VAL A 412 -20.36 -7.48 6.34
CA VAL A 412 -20.27 -8.62 5.41
C VAL A 412 -21.50 -9.52 5.48
N LEU A 413 -22.14 -9.64 6.63
CA LEU A 413 -23.32 -10.50 6.82
C LEU A 413 -24.66 -9.77 6.63
N ALA A 414 -24.67 -8.44 6.54
CA ALA A 414 -25.89 -7.64 6.56
C ALA A 414 -26.67 -7.62 5.24
N ASP A 415 -27.87 -8.22 5.23
CA ASP A 415 -28.78 -8.36 4.07
C ASP A 415 -29.24 -7.04 3.48
N HIS A 416 -29.45 -6.04 4.34
CA HIS A 416 -29.95 -4.73 3.96
C HIS A 416 -28.90 -3.86 3.26
N LEU A 417 -27.62 -4.26 3.24
CA LEU A 417 -26.56 -3.53 2.56
C LEU A 417 -26.46 -3.95 1.09
N GLY A 418 -26.16 -2.98 0.23
CA GLY A 418 -25.85 -3.25 -1.18
C GLY A 418 -24.64 -4.17 -1.32
N ILE A 419 -24.66 -5.06 -2.33
CA ILE A 419 -23.58 -6.04 -2.54
C ILE A 419 -22.21 -5.41 -2.74
N ALA A 420 -22.12 -4.19 -3.30
CA ALA A 420 -20.86 -3.46 -3.44
C ALA A 420 -20.24 -3.11 -2.08
N VAL A 421 -21.05 -2.69 -1.10
CA VAL A 421 -20.59 -2.41 0.27
C VAL A 421 -20.11 -3.68 0.95
N ARG A 422 -20.82 -4.80 0.73
CA ARG A 422 -20.47 -6.12 1.27
C ARG A 422 -19.16 -6.66 0.66
N ASP A 423 -18.93 -6.47 -0.64
CA ASP A 423 -17.66 -6.79 -1.32
C ASP A 423 -16.50 -5.97 -0.75
N SER A 424 -16.68 -4.65 -0.60
CA SER A 424 -15.66 -3.78 0.03
C SER A 424 -15.38 -4.17 1.48
N ALA A 425 -16.41 -4.48 2.27
CA ALA A 425 -16.25 -4.94 3.64
C ALA A 425 -15.50 -6.29 3.70
N ALA A 426 -15.83 -7.23 2.82
CA ALA A 426 -15.13 -8.51 2.73
C ALA A 426 -13.66 -8.30 2.36
N TYR A 427 -13.34 -7.38 1.43
CA TYR A 427 -11.95 -7.05 1.12
C TYR A 427 -11.21 -6.37 2.29
N ALA A 428 -11.90 -5.53 3.07
CA ALA A 428 -11.32 -4.87 4.24
C ALA A 428 -10.89 -5.84 5.35
N LEU A 429 -11.59 -6.97 5.51
CA LEU A 429 -11.26 -8.01 6.50
C LEU A 429 -9.88 -8.64 6.30
N GLY A 430 -9.31 -8.56 5.10
CA GLY A 430 -7.99 -9.12 4.79
C GLY A 430 -6.86 -8.38 5.50
N HIS A 431 -7.04 -7.11 5.86
CA HIS A 431 -5.96 -6.26 6.37
C HIS A 431 -6.31 -5.49 7.65
N VAL A 432 -7.59 -5.37 8.00
CA VAL A 432 -7.97 -4.75 9.28
C VAL A 432 -7.39 -5.56 10.45
N GLY A 433 -6.93 -4.88 11.50
CA GLY A 433 -6.36 -5.55 12.67
C GLY A 433 -7.32 -6.55 13.34
N GLY A 434 -6.76 -7.44 14.17
CA GLY A 434 -7.51 -8.51 14.82
C GLY A 434 -7.73 -9.74 13.94
N VAL A 435 -8.51 -10.69 14.43
CA VAL A 435 -8.73 -11.99 13.80
C VAL A 435 -10.22 -12.33 13.86
N SER A 436 -10.78 -12.75 12.71
CA SER A 436 -12.14 -13.30 12.66
C SER A 436 -12.12 -14.79 13.02
N PRO A 437 -13.13 -15.29 13.76
CA PRO A 437 -13.25 -16.71 14.04
C PRO A 437 -13.60 -17.51 12.77
N ASP A 438 -13.21 -18.78 12.72
CA ASP A 438 -13.49 -19.64 11.55
C ASP A 438 -15.00 -19.80 11.29
N ASP A 439 -15.85 -19.78 12.33
CA ASP A 439 -17.32 -19.79 12.20
C ASP A 439 -17.84 -18.61 11.37
N PHE A 440 -17.27 -17.42 11.56
CA PHE A 440 -17.63 -16.25 10.75
C PHE A 440 -17.39 -16.53 9.27
N TYR A 441 -16.21 -17.03 8.92
CA TYR A 441 -15.86 -17.33 7.54
C TYR A 441 -16.76 -18.40 6.95
N ARG A 442 -17.04 -19.49 7.68
CA ARG A 442 -17.96 -20.54 7.21
C ARG A 442 -19.36 -20.00 6.94
N ARG A 443 -19.91 -19.20 7.85
CA ARG A 443 -21.23 -18.56 7.70
C ARG A 443 -21.28 -17.60 6.52
N ALA A 444 -20.30 -16.69 6.42
CA ALA A 444 -20.21 -15.74 5.32
C ALA A 444 -20.07 -16.48 3.98
N PHE A 445 -19.17 -17.46 3.91
CA PHE A 445 -18.91 -18.21 2.69
C PHE A 445 -20.12 -19.05 2.25
N ALA A 446 -20.78 -19.77 3.17
CA ALA A 446 -21.98 -20.56 2.87
C ALA A 446 -23.08 -19.70 2.25
N ARG A 447 -23.34 -18.53 2.84
CA ARG A 447 -24.31 -17.55 2.35
C ARG A 447 -24.02 -17.11 0.91
N TYR A 448 -22.80 -16.67 0.62
CA TYR A 448 -22.47 -16.18 -0.72
C TYR A 448 -22.35 -17.31 -1.75
N ALA A 449 -21.98 -18.52 -1.32
CA ALA A 449 -21.99 -19.70 -2.15
C ALA A 449 -23.43 -20.10 -2.55
N GLU A 450 -24.37 -20.04 -1.61
CA GLU A 450 -25.78 -20.28 -1.88
C GLU A 450 -26.35 -19.23 -2.85
N ASN A 451 -26.09 -17.94 -2.62
CA ASN A 451 -26.52 -16.87 -3.52
C ASN A 451 -25.93 -17.00 -4.92
N ALA A 452 -24.65 -17.39 -5.04
CA ALA A 452 -24.00 -17.59 -6.34
C ALA A 452 -24.53 -18.81 -7.12
N ARG A 453 -25.23 -19.75 -6.46
CA ARG A 453 -25.90 -20.86 -7.14
C ARG A 453 -27.29 -20.49 -7.64
N HIS A 454 -28.02 -19.66 -6.89
CA HIS A 454 -29.40 -19.27 -7.21
C HIS A 454 -29.47 -18.08 -8.16
N ASP A 455 -28.50 -17.18 -8.06
CA ASP A 455 -28.40 -15.95 -8.79
C ASP A 455 -27.11 -16.07 -9.62
N ASP A 456 -27.18 -15.95 -10.95
CA ASP A 456 -26.00 -15.87 -11.85
C ASP A 456 -25.23 -14.54 -11.65
N SER A 457 -25.16 -14.08 -10.40
CA SER A 457 -24.63 -12.79 -10.01
C SER A 457 -23.12 -12.93 -9.86
N ALA A 458 -22.40 -12.48 -10.90
CA ALA A 458 -20.95 -12.25 -10.86
C ALA A 458 -20.49 -11.45 -9.60
N ARG A 459 -21.41 -10.71 -8.96
CA ARG A 459 -21.17 -9.96 -7.72
C ARG A 459 -21.04 -10.85 -6.48
N SER A 460 -21.83 -11.92 -6.33
CA SER A 460 -21.66 -12.86 -5.20
C SER A 460 -20.36 -13.64 -5.31
N ALA A 461 -19.95 -13.98 -6.54
CA ALA A 461 -18.65 -14.58 -6.82
C ALA A 461 -17.47 -13.64 -6.44
N SER A 462 -17.64 -12.31 -6.60
CA SER A 462 -16.63 -11.35 -6.14
C SER A 462 -16.44 -11.40 -4.62
N VAL A 463 -17.53 -11.43 -3.85
CA VAL A 463 -17.44 -11.51 -2.38
C VAL A 463 -16.76 -12.81 -1.94
N LEU A 464 -17.08 -13.94 -2.58
CA LEU A 464 -16.40 -15.22 -2.33
C LEU A 464 -14.90 -15.12 -2.62
N ASP A 465 -14.50 -14.51 -3.74
CA ASP A 465 -13.09 -14.28 -4.08
C ASP A 465 -12.39 -13.42 -3.01
N ARG A 466 -13.05 -12.38 -2.46
CA ARG A 466 -12.53 -11.58 -1.34
C ARG A 466 -12.40 -12.38 -0.05
N LEU A 467 -13.33 -13.27 0.25
CA LEU A 467 -13.25 -14.14 1.43
C LEU A 467 -12.10 -15.14 1.32
N VAL A 468 -11.88 -15.75 0.14
CA VAL A 468 -10.71 -16.58 -0.14
C VAL A 468 -9.41 -15.80 0.06
N TYR A 469 -9.36 -14.56 -0.44
CA TYR A 469 -8.22 -13.68 -0.22
C TYR A 469 -7.94 -13.44 1.27
N CYS A 470 -8.99 -13.18 2.06
CA CYS A 470 -8.85 -12.99 3.51
C CYS A 470 -8.38 -14.25 4.23
N MET A 471 -8.90 -15.42 3.83
CA MET A 471 -8.45 -16.72 4.34
C MET A 471 -6.96 -16.93 4.03
N GLY A 472 -6.53 -16.57 2.81
CA GLY A 472 -5.15 -16.63 2.35
C GLY A 472 -4.20 -15.77 3.19
N ILE A 473 -4.47 -14.47 3.27
CA ILE A 473 -3.68 -13.53 4.07
C ILE A 473 -3.67 -13.92 5.57
N GLY A 474 -4.79 -14.46 6.07
CA GLY A 474 -4.92 -14.91 7.46
C GLY A 474 -4.43 -16.33 7.74
N ASP A 475 -3.72 -16.98 6.80
CA ASP A 475 -3.19 -18.36 6.84
C ASP A 475 -4.22 -19.42 7.30
N ARG A 476 -5.46 -19.33 6.81
CA ARG A 476 -6.59 -20.21 7.16
C ARG A 476 -6.62 -21.48 6.31
N ARG A 477 -5.59 -22.31 6.42
CA ARG A 477 -5.38 -23.47 5.53
C ARG A 477 -6.53 -24.48 5.54
N ALA A 478 -7.12 -24.75 6.70
CA ALA A 478 -8.27 -25.65 6.82
C ALA A 478 -9.47 -25.14 6.00
N LEU A 479 -9.80 -23.85 6.14
CA LEU A 479 -10.89 -23.23 5.39
C LEU A 479 -10.61 -23.20 3.88
N LEU A 480 -9.37 -22.92 3.48
CA LEU A 480 -8.98 -22.98 2.07
C LEU A 480 -9.14 -24.40 1.49
N GLY A 481 -8.79 -25.43 2.27
CA GLY A 481 -9.02 -26.83 1.90
C GLY A 481 -10.51 -27.16 1.73
N GLU A 482 -11.37 -26.66 2.63
CA GLU A 482 -12.83 -26.78 2.51
C GLU A 482 -13.33 -26.14 1.20
N VAL A 483 -12.78 -25.00 0.77
CA VAL A 483 -13.14 -24.34 -0.50
C VAL A 483 -12.67 -25.14 -1.71
N VAL A 484 -11.45 -25.66 -1.70
CA VAL A 484 -10.91 -26.48 -2.81
C VAL A 484 -11.74 -27.75 -3.02
N ALA A 485 -12.21 -28.37 -1.94
CA ALA A 485 -12.99 -29.61 -1.98
C ALA A 485 -14.43 -29.47 -2.51
N ARG A 486 -14.89 -28.25 -2.82
CA ARG A 486 -16.28 -27.96 -3.21
C ARG A 486 -16.40 -27.71 -4.73
N PRO A 487 -16.67 -28.74 -5.55
CA PRO A 487 -16.67 -28.63 -7.02
C PRO A 487 -17.77 -27.72 -7.56
N GLU A 488 -18.80 -27.44 -6.77
CA GLU A 488 -19.95 -26.64 -7.15
C GLU A 488 -19.74 -25.12 -7.01
N LEU A 489 -18.61 -24.69 -6.45
CA LEU A 489 -18.25 -23.27 -6.38
C LEU A 489 -17.77 -22.75 -7.75
N PRO A 490 -17.81 -21.42 -8.02
CA PRO A 490 -17.24 -20.87 -9.24
C PRO A 490 -15.76 -21.24 -9.42
N ALA A 491 -15.36 -21.62 -10.65
CA ALA A 491 -14.00 -22.10 -10.94
C ALA A 491 -12.91 -21.14 -10.45
N ARG A 492 -13.10 -19.83 -10.66
CA ARG A 492 -12.18 -18.78 -10.20
C ARG A 492 -11.94 -18.82 -8.68
N VAL A 493 -12.99 -19.03 -7.89
CA VAL A 493 -12.91 -19.07 -6.42
C VAL A 493 -12.08 -20.28 -5.98
N ARG A 494 -12.30 -21.44 -6.61
CA ARG A 494 -11.51 -22.66 -6.34
C ARG A 494 -10.06 -22.49 -6.75
N THR A 495 -9.81 -21.95 -7.95
CA THR A 495 -8.45 -21.69 -8.45
C THR A 495 -7.67 -20.77 -7.50
N ALA A 496 -8.29 -19.70 -7.02
CA ALA A 496 -7.68 -18.82 -6.04
C ALA A 496 -7.38 -19.54 -4.71
N ALA A 497 -8.30 -20.38 -4.22
CA ALA A 497 -8.09 -21.15 -2.99
C ALA A 497 -6.97 -22.17 -3.15
N THR A 498 -6.88 -22.84 -4.30
CA THR A 498 -5.78 -23.76 -4.65
C THR A 498 -4.44 -23.03 -4.70
N TRP A 499 -4.38 -21.83 -5.28
CA TRP A 499 -3.17 -21.01 -5.30
C TRP A 499 -2.67 -20.73 -3.88
N TRP A 500 -3.54 -20.25 -2.99
CA TRP A 500 -3.19 -20.00 -1.59
C TRP A 500 -2.77 -21.26 -0.83
N ALA A 501 -3.54 -22.36 -0.99
CA ALA A 501 -3.27 -23.62 -0.31
C ALA A 501 -1.94 -24.25 -0.77
N GLY A 502 -1.59 -24.06 -2.05
CA GLY A 502 -0.40 -24.59 -2.70
C GLY A 502 0.90 -23.83 -2.41
N LEU A 503 0.84 -22.67 -1.75
CA LEU A 503 2.05 -21.94 -1.39
C LEU A 503 2.95 -22.81 -0.48
N PRO A 504 4.27 -22.80 -0.64
CA PRO A 504 5.17 -23.46 0.29
C PRO A 504 5.13 -22.86 1.71
N ALA A 505 5.42 -23.67 2.73
CA ALA A 505 5.42 -23.19 4.12
C ALA A 505 6.43 -22.08 4.37
N TYR A 506 7.66 -22.25 3.88
CA TYR A 506 8.71 -21.25 4.05
C TYR A 506 8.37 -19.89 3.42
N ILE A 507 7.60 -19.86 2.32
CA ILE A 507 7.15 -18.61 1.68
C ILE A 507 6.16 -17.86 2.59
N ARG A 508 5.18 -18.56 3.16
CA ARG A 508 4.20 -17.95 4.07
C ARG A 508 4.85 -17.51 5.39
N GLU A 509 5.70 -18.35 5.97
CA GLU A 509 6.45 -18.02 7.18
C GLU A 509 7.38 -16.84 6.95
N SER A 510 8.04 -16.77 5.79
CA SER A 510 8.86 -15.62 5.40
C SER A 510 8.00 -14.38 5.31
N ALA A 511 6.89 -14.40 4.57
CA ALA A 511 6.02 -13.24 4.38
C ALA A 511 5.42 -12.67 5.68
N ALA A 512 5.22 -13.53 6.69
CA ALA A 512 4.73 -13.13 8.01
C ALA A 512 5.80 -12.45 8.90
N ARG A 513 7.10 -12.62 8.58
CA ARG A 513 8.25 -12.00 9.26
C ARG A 513 8.77 -10.79 8.47
#